data_AF-A0A7Y2DUD8-F1
#
_entry.id   AF-A0A7Y2DUD8-F1
#
_cell.length_a   1.000
_cell.length_b   1.000
_cell.length_c   1.000
_cell.angle_alpha   90.00
_cell.angle_beta   90.00
_cell.angle_gamma   90.00
#
_symmetry.space_group_name_H-M   'P 1'
#
loop_
_entity.id
_entity.type
_entity.pdbx_description
1 polymer ?
#
loop_
_entity_poly.entity_id
_entity_poly.type
_entity_poly.pdbx_seq_one_letter_code
_entity_poly.pdbx_strand_id
1 'polypeptide(L)'
;MADKDLVSQQEARDAVESAHLAFREVAKFDQTKIDRICEAMANIALQESMRLGQMAHDETGYGIADDKREKNRFAAEDVWRYFRGLKTVGVVADHGNVVEIASPRGVVAAIIPSTNPTSTAIFKIIIAIKSRNSIVLSPHPSASRSIAESARVMREAAIAEGLPADTIKCLSNSTIEGTETL
;
A
#
# COMPACT_ATOMS: atom_id res chain seq x y z
N MET A 1 26.34 3.49 -13.90
CA MET A 1 24.97 4.01 -13.97
C MET A 1 24.07 3.02 -14.69
N ALA A 2 24.39 2.63 -15.94
CA ALA A 2 23.62 1.65 -16.73
C ALA A 2 23.22 0.36 -15.97
N ASP A 3 24.11 -0.23 -15.16
CA ASP A 3 23.78 -1.47 -14.43
C ASP A 3 22.70 -1.29 -13.36
N LYS A 4 22.65 -0.12 -12.70
CA LYS A 4 21.66 0.15 -11.65
C LYS A 4 20.28 0.35 -12.25
N ASP A 5 20.21 0.96 -13.43
CA ASP A 5 18.96 1.24 -14.13
C ASP A 5 18.36 -0.08 -14.65
N LEU A 6 19.18 -0.96 -15.24
CA LEU A 6 18.75 -2.29 -15.69
C LEU A 6 18.27 -3.17 -14.53
N VAL A 7 18.96 -3.14 -13.39
CA VAL A 7 18.53 -3.86 -12.18
C VAL A 7 17.20 -3.32 -11.66
N SER A 8 17.02 -2.00 -11.64
CA SER A 8 15.80 -1.33 -11.22
C SER A 8 14.60 -1.68 -12.14
N GLN A 9 14.81 -1.70 -13.45
CA GLN A 9 13.79 -2.12 -14.42
C GLN A 9 13.40 -3.60 -14.25
N GLN A 10 14.39 -4.48 -14.02
CA GLN A 10 14.11 -5.90 -13.80
C GLN A 10 13.34 -6.11 -12.49
N GLU A 11 13.74 -5.43 -11.41
CA GLU A 11 13.03 -5.46 -10.13
C GLU A 11 11.57 -5.02 -10.28
N ALA A 12 11.32 -3.94 -11.05
CA ALA A 12 9.96 -3.46 -11.32
C ALA A 12 9.11 -4.51 -12.05
N ARG A 13 9.67 -5.17 -13.08
CA ARG A 13 8.97 -6.25 -13.82
C ARG A 13 8.62 -7.42 -12.91
N ASP A 14 9.59 -7.90 -12.13
CA ASP A 14 9.41 -9.03 -11.22
C ASP A 14 8.39 -8.70 -10.12
N ALA A 15 8.40 -7.46 -9.61
CA ALA A 15 7.45 -6.97 -8.63
C ALA A 15 6.02 -6.91 -9.19
N VAL A 16 5.84 -6.40 -10.42
CA VAL A 16 4.52 -6.34 -11.07
C VAL A 16 4.01 -7.73 -11.41
N GLU A 17 4.85 -8.62 -11.90
CA GLU A 17 4.46 -9.99 -12.24
C GLU A 17 4.00 -10.76 -10.99
N SER A 18 4.80 -10.76 -9.94
CA SER A 18 4.44 -11.41 -8.67
C SER A 18 3.18 -10.80 -8.04
N ALA A 19 3.04 -9.47 -8.07
CA ALA A 19 1.84 -8.79 -7.60
C ALA A 19 0.60 -9.12 -8.47
N HIS A 20 0.76 -9.34 -9.77
CA HIS A 20 -0.32 -9.76 -10.66
C HIS A 20 -0.78 -11.20 -10.35
N LEU A 21 0.15 -12.10 -10.04
CA LEU A 21 -0.18 -13.46 -9.61
C LEU A 21 -0.94 -13.43 -8.27
N ALA A 22 -0.45 -12.68 -7.28
CA ALA A 22 -1.13 -12.50 -6.00
C ALA A 22 -2.53 -11.88 -6.16
N PHE A 23 -2.69 -10.90 -7.05
CA PHE A 23 -3.98 -10.28 -7.36
C PHE A 23 -5.05 -11.31 -7.77
N ARG A 24 -4.70 -12.35 -8.53
CA ARG A 24 -5.65 -13.39 -8.95
C ARG A 24 -6.26 -14.15 -7.77
N GLU A 25 -5.56 -14.21 -6.65
CA GLU A 25 -6.08 -14.78 -5.40
C GLU A 25 -6.91 -13.76 -4.63
N VAL A 26 -6.37 -12.54 -4.44
CA VAL A 26 -7.03 -11.46 -3.69
C VAL A 26 -8.36 -11.04 -4.30
N ALA A 27 -8.47 -11.05 -5.64
CA ALA A 27 -9.71 -10.74 -6.35
C ALA A 27 -10.89 -11.64 -5.96
N LYS A 28 -10.61 -12.85 -5.47
CA LYS A 28 -11.61 -13.84 -5.04
C LYS A 28 -12.02 -13.71 -3.57
N PHE A 29 -11.37 -12.84 -2.80
CA PHE A 29 -11.69 -12.69 -1.38
C PHE A 29 -13.07 -12.05 -1.21
N ASP A 30 -13.79 -12.53 -0.20
CA ASP A 30 -15.06 -11.93 0.20
C ASP A 30 -14.86 -10.62 0.99
N GLN A 31 -15.96 -9.92 1.23
CA GLN A 31 -15.96 -8.62 1.91
C GLN A 31 -15.38 -8.74 3.32
N THR A 32 -15.84 -9.72 4.10
CA THR A 32 -15.43 -9.94 5.49
C THR A 32 -13.93 -10.17 5.61
N LYS A 33 -13.35 -10.98 4.70
CA LYS A 33 -11.92 -11.28 4.69
C LYS A 33 -11.10 -10.03 4.38
N ILE A 34 -11.47 -9.27 3.35
CA ILE A 34 -10.76 -8.02 2.99
C ILE A 34 -10.85 -7.00 4.11
N ASP A 35 -12.01 -6.87 4.76
CA ASP A 35 -12.22 -5.93 5.84
C ASP A 35 -11.36 -6.28 7.06
N ARG A 36 -11.28 -7.58 7.41
CA ARG A 36 -10.42 -8.06 8.49
C ARG A 36 -8.93 -7.80 8.22
N ILE A 37 -8.47 -8.04 6.98
CA ILE A 37 -7.10 -7.74 6.56
C ILE A 37 -6.81 -6.23 6.69
N CYS A 38 -7.73 -5.37 6.22
CA CYS A 38 -7.56 -3.92 6.30
C CYS A 38 -7.56 -3.41 7.75
N GLU A 39 -8.41 -3.97 8.61
CA GLU A 39 -8.43 -3.65 10.04
C GLU A 39 -7.10 -4.00 10.72
N ALA A 40 -6.52 -5.16 10.43
CA ALA A 40 -5.21 -5.55 10.98
C ALA A 40 -4.09 -4.61 10.51
N MET A 41 -4.08 -4.23 9.23
CA MET A 41 -3.13 -3.26 8.69
C MET A 41 -3.28 -1.86 9.33
N ALA A 42 -4.51 -1.40 9.50
CA ALA A 42 -4.81 -0.12 10.14
C ALA A 42 -4.31 -0.11 11.60
N ASN A 43 -4.57 -1.18 12.34
CA ASN A 43 -4.16 -1.31 13.74
C ASN A 43 -2.64 -1.30 13.90
N ILE A 44 -1.90 -2.08 13.10
CA ILE A 44 -0.43 -2.08 13.19
C ILE A 44 0.16 -0.74 12.74
N ALA A 45 -0.40 -0.10 11.70
CA ALA A 45 0.07 1.21 11.25
C ALA A 45 -0.16 2.30 12.30
N LEU A 46 -1.24 2.22 13.07
CA LEU A 46 -1.51 3.10 14.19
C LEU A 46 -0.52 2.88 15.34
N GLN A 47 -0.24 1.63 15.71
CA GLN A 47 0.73 1.27 16.75
C GLN A 47 2.15 1.76 16.38
N GLU A 48 2.53 1.61 15.12
CA GLU A 48 3.85 1.96 14.59
C GLU A 48 3.98 3.44 14.18
N SER A 49 2.89 4.22 14.32
CA SER A 49 2.77 5.59 13.81
C SER A 49 3.92 6.50 14.25
N MET A 50 4.33 6.44 15.53
CA MET A 50 5.42 7.25 16.05
C MET A 50 6.77 6.81 15.51
N ARG A 51 7.06 5.49 15.51
CA ARG A 51 8.34 4.97 15.04
C ARG A 51 8.55 5.27 13.56
N LEU A 52 7.53 5.06 12.73
CA LEU A 52 7.57 5.39 11.31
C LEU A 52 7.68 6.91 11.09
N GLY A 53 6.98 7.71 11.90
CA GLY A 53 7.07 9.17 11.85
C GLY A 53 8.48 9.69 12.13
N GLN A 54 9.12 9.17 13.17
CA GLN A 54 10.51 9.47 13.51
C GLN A 54 11.47 9.02 12.41
N MET A 55 11.34 7.78 11.91
CA MET A 55 12.19 7.27 10.84
C MET A 55 12.12 8.14 9.57
N ALA A 56 10.92 8.59 9.21
CA ALA A 56 10.74 9.49 8.07
C ALA A 56 11.34 10.89 8.32
N HIS A 57 11.28 11.41 9.55
CA HIS A 57 11.95 12.67 9.89
C HIS A 57 13.47 12.52 9.80
N ASP A 58 14.03 11.50 10.42
CA ASP A 58 15.48 11.26 10.46
C ASP A 58 16.05 11.00 9.06
N GLU A 59 15.31 10.27 8.22
CA GLU A 59 15.77 9.95 6.87
C GLU A 59 15.70 11.15 5.92
N THR A 60 14.63 11.95 6.00
CA THR A 60 14.38 13.03 5.02
C THR A 60 14.91 14.38 5.47
N GLY A 61 15.08 14.59 6.77
CA GLY A 61 15.31 15.90 7.38
C GLY A 61 14.10 16.84 7.32
N TYR A 62 12.93 16.37 6.89
CA TYR A 62 11.74 17.21 6.70
C TYR A 62 10.77 17.14 7.87
N GLY A 63 10.13 18.26 8.21
CA GLY A 63 9.04 18.34 9.18
C GLY A 63 9.46 18.00 10.61
N ILE A 64 8.49 17.60 11.44
CA ILE A 64 8.68 17.23 12.85
C ILE A 64 8.12 15.81 13.06
N ALA A 65 8.77 15.00 13.90
CA ALA A 65 8.37 13.61 14.13
C ALA A 65 6.93 13.48 14.67
N ASP A 66 6.52 14.34 15.60
CA ASP A 66 5.17 14.34 16.16
C ASP A 66 4.08 14.67 15.11
N ASP A 67 4.33 15.64 14.23
CA ASP A 67 3.42 15.96 13.12
C ASP A 67 3.32 14.79 12.14
N LYS A 68 4.43 14.08 11.90
CA LYS A 68 4.43 12.87 11.06
C LYS A 68 3.71 11.70 11.75
N ARG A 69 3.81 11.56 13.08
CA ARG A 69 2.99 10.61 13.84
C ARG A 69 1.51 10.89 13.61
N GLU A 70 1.09 12.16 13.70
CA GLU A 70 -0.31 12.54 13.48
C GLU A 70 -0.76 12.24 12.04
N LYS A 71 0.09 12.51 11.04
CA LYS A 71 -0.20 12.10 9.65
C LYS A 71 -0.34 10.59 9.48
N ASN A 72 0.47 9.79 10.17
CA ASN A 72 0.36 8.34 10.15
C ASN A 72 -0.92 7.87 10.86
N ARG A 73 -1.26 8.45 12.02
CA ARG A 73 -2.53 8.21 12.73
C ARG A 73 -3.71 8.50 11.82
N PHE A 74 -3.74 9.65 11.16
CA PHE A 74 -4.79 10.02 10.21
C PHE A 74 -4.94 8.98 9.08
N ALA A 75 -3.82 8.56 8.48
CA ALA A 75 -3.83 7.56 7.41
C ALA A 75 -4.26 6.15 7.89
N ALA A 76 -3.96 5.79 9.13
CA ALA A 76 -4.28 4.48 9.70
C ALA A 76 -5.72 4.43 10.25
N GLU A 77 -6.17 5.48 10.92
CA GLU A 77 -7.42 5.52 11.66
C GLU A 77 -8.53 6.20 10.87
N ASP A 78 -8.35 7.47 10.50
CA ASP A 78 -9.44 8.29 9.94
C ASP A 78 -9.79 7.85 8.52
N VAL A 79 -8.78 7.56 7.69
CA VAL A 79 -8.97 6.94 6.38
C VAL A 79 -9.68 5.60 6.51
N TRP A 80 -9.17 4.69 7.35
CA TRP A 80 -9.78 3.37 7.50
C TRP A 80 -11.23 3.47 7.99
N ARG A 81 -11.50 4.34 8.97
CA ARG A 81 -12.85 4.59 9.48
C ARG A 81 -13.83 5.00 8.40
N TYR A 82 -13.39 5.78 7.41
CA TYR A 82 -14.22 6.14 6.26
C TYR A 82 -14.48 4.92 5.34
N PHE A 83 -13.44 4.18 4.97
CA PHE A 83 -13.54 3.10 3.98
C PHE A 83 -14.12 1.79 4.53
N ARG A 84 -14.08 1.55 5.86
CA ARG A 84 -14.45 0.26 6.46
C ARG A 84 -15.86 -0.20 6.09
N GLY A 85 -16.82 0.74 6.03
CA GLY A 85 -18.23 0.46 5.74
C GLY A 85 -18.58 0.36 4.26
N LEU A 86 -17.66 0.68 3.35
CA LEU A 86 -17.93 0.64 1.92
C LEU A 86 -17.94 -0.81 1.41
N LYS A 87 -18.93 -1.14 0.57
CA LYS A 87 -18.96 -2.41 -0.16
C LYS A 87 -18.01 -2.33 -1.35
N THR A 88 -17.10 -3.29 -1.45
CA THR A 88 -16.07 -3.40 -2.51
C THR A 88 -16.03 -4.78 -3.15
N VAL A 89 -16.97 -5.65 -2.80
CA VAL A 89 -17.10 -7.03 -3.29
C VAL A 89 -18.51 -7.28 -3.82
N GLY A 90 -18.62 -7.82 -5.04
CA GLY A 90 -19.89 -8.21 -5.64
C GLY A 90 -20.80 -7.02 -5.93
N VAL A 91 -22.11 -7.21 -5.74
CA VAL A 91 -23.13 -6.17 -5.93
C VAL A 91 -23.00 -5.12 -4.83
N VAL A 92 -22.71 -3.89 -5.22
CA VAL A 92 -22.54 -2.75 -4.29
C VAL A 92 -23.78 -1.87 -4.22
N ALA A 93 -24.55 -1.81 -5.30
CA ALA A 93 -25.86 -1.15 -5.36
C ALA A 93 -26.80 -1.90 -6.32
N ASP A 94 -28.09 -1.86 -5.99
CA ASP A 94 -29.17 -2.42 -6.80
C ASP A 94 -30.31 -1.41 -6.85
N HIS A 95 -30.63 -0.93 -8.05
CA HIS A 95 -31.66 0.06 -8.33
C HIS A 95 -32.87 -0.56 -9.06
N GLY A 96 -32.98 -1.89 -9.09
CA GLY A 96 -34.04 -2.65 -9.74
C GLY A 96 -33.77 -2.91 -11.22
N ASN A 97 -33.60 -1.85 -12.02
CA ASN A 97 -33.25 -1.98 -13.45
C ASN A 97 -31.74 -1.87 -13.73
N VAL A 98 -30.96 -1.43 -12.75
CA VAL A 98 -29.51 -1.27 -12.83
C VAL A 98 -28.86 -1.88 -11.59
N VAL A 99 -27.84 -2.71 -11.81
CA VAL A 99 -27.03 -3.31 -10.75
C VAL A 99 -25.59 -2.84 -10.93
N GLU A 100 -24.99 -2.35 -9.84
CA GLU A 100 -23.58 -1.96 -9.80
C GLU A 100 -22.76 -3.06 -9.15
N ILE A 101 -21.71 -3.53 -9.84
CA ILE A 101 -20.84 -4.61 -9.38
C ILE A 101 -19.42 -4.07 -9.24
N ALA A 102 -18.83 -4.23 -8.06
CA ALA A 102 -17.45 -3.87 -7.83
C ALA A 102 -16.48 -4.86 -8.49
N SER A 103 -15.65 -4.34 -9.40
CA SER A 103 -14.59 -5.07 -10.08
C SER A 103 -13.23 -4.45 -9.74
N PRO A 104 -12.28 -5.20 -9.16
CA PRO A 104 -10.94 -4.68 -8.89
C PRO A 104 -10.17 -4.45 -10.20
N ARG A 105 -9.23 -3.50 -10.19
CA ARG A 105 -8.51 -3.08 -11.40
C ARG A 105 -7.32 -3.98 -11.73
N GLY A 106 -6.64 -4.51 -10.72
CA GLY A 106 -5.43 -5.32 -10.88
C GLY A 106 -4.30 -4.90 -9.94
N VAL A 107 -3.15 -4.56 -10.51
CA VAL A 107 -1.97 -4.08 -9.79
C VAL A 107 -1.96 -2.55 -9.81
N VAL A 108 -1.80 -1.91 -8.65
CA VAL A 108 -1.68 -0.46 -8.51
C VAL A 108 -0.20 -0.08 -8.43
N ALA A 109 0.27 0.74 -9.37
CA ALA A 109 1.57 1.41 -9.27
C ALA A 109 1.45 2.65 -8.36
N ALA A 110 2.16 2.65 -7.23
CA ALA A 110 2.03 3.68 -6.20
C ALA A 110 3.32 4.50 -6.06
N ILE A 111 3.36 5.66 -6.70
CA ILE A 111 4.44 6.64 -6.50
C ILE A 111 4.29 7.30 -5.12
N ILE A 112 5.35 7.26 -4.31
CA ILE A 112 5.34 7.75 -2.92
C ILE A 112 6.31 8.93 -2.75
N PRO A 113 5.84 10.11 -2.29
CA PRO A 113 6.67 11.31 -2.17
C PRO A 113 7.53 11.31 -0.90
N SER A 114 8.59 12.12 -0.88
CA SER A 114 9.49 12.30 0.28
C SER A 114 8.91 13.16 1.41
N THR A 115 7.91 14.00 1.13
CA THR A 115 7.30 14.88 2.15
C THR A 115 6.37 14.11 3.11
N ASN A 116 5.61 13.17 2.57
CA ASN A 116 4.64 12.33 3.30
C ASN A 116 4.88 10.83 3.01
N PRO A 117 6.10 10.30 3.28
CA PRO A 117 6.50 8.98 2.79
C PRO A 117 5.67 7.85 3.41
N THR A 118 5.62 7.83 4.74
CA THR A 118 4.98 6.78 5.54
C THR A 118 3.46 6.87 5.47
N SER A 119 2.89 8.05 5.70
CA SER A 119 1.43 8.25 5.67
C SER A 119 0.82 7.98 4.28
N THR A 120 1.51 8.33 3.19
CA THR A 120 1.03 8.04 1.83
C THR A 120 1.11 6.54 1.53
N ALA A 121 2.17 5.85 1.97
CA ALA A 121 2.26 4.40 1.85
C ALA A 121 1.10 3.72 2.59
N ILE A 122 0.85 4.11 3.85
CA ILE A 122 -0.25 3.57 4.67
C ILE A 122 -1.60 3.77 3.98
N PHE A 123 -1.91 5.02 3.61
CA PHE A 123 -3.14 5.37 2.93
C PHE A 123 -3.35 4.54 1.65
N LYS A 124 -2.37 4.53 0.75
CA LYS A 124 -2.47 3.85 -0.55
C LYS A 124 -2.61 2.33 -0.41
N ILE A 125 -1.87 1.73 0.53
CA ILE A 125 -1.97 0.29 0.80
C ILE A 125 -3.39 -0.05 1.28
N ILE A 126 -3.93 0.65 2.28
CA ILE A 126 -5.28 0.37 2.81
C ILE A 126 -6.33 0.41 1.71
N ILE A 127 -6.36 1.49 0.90
CA ILE A 127 -7.40 1.62 -0.12
C ILE A 127 -7.22 0.64 -1.29
N ALA A 128 -5.98 0.27 -1.64
CA ALA A 128 -5.71 -0.72 -2.67
C ALA A 128 -6.21 -2.10 -2.24
N ILE A 129 -5.87 -2.53 -1.02
CA ILE A 129 -6.30 -3.84 -0.50
C ILE A 129 -7.82 -3.86 -0.26
N LYS A 130 -8.41 -2.80 0.31
CA LYS A 130 -9.87 -2.71 0.52
C LYS A 130 -10.65 -2.88 -0.79
N SER A 131 -10.07 -2.44 -1.91
CA SER A 131 -10.65 -2.59 -3.25
C SER A 131 -10.19 -3.85 -3.99
N ARG A 132 -9.58 -4.84 -3.30
CA ARG A 132 -9.08 -6.12 -3.84
C ARG A 132 -8.02 -6.00 -4.93
N ASN A 133 -7.21 -4.94 -4.89
CA ASN A 133 -6.06 -4.78 -5.75
C ASN A 133 -4.77 -5.23 -5.04
N SER A 134 -3.76 -5.62 -5.81
CA SER A 134 -2.38 -5.62 -5.31
C SER A 134 -1.72 -4.27 -5.58
N ILE A 135 -0.59 -4.00 -4.94
CA ILE A 135 0.08 -2.70 -4.99
C ILE A 135 1.60 -2.86 -5.02
N VAL A 136 2.25 -2.09 -5.91
CA VAL A 136 3.70 -1.96 -6.00
C VAL A 136 4.08 -0.50 -5.76
N LEU A 137 4.81 -0.24 -4.68
CA LEU A 137 5.24 1.09 -4.28
C LEU A 137 6.56 1.45 -4.97
N SER A 138 6.61 2.63 -5.62
CA SER A 138 7.84 3.29 -6.04
C SER A 138 8.19 4.40 -5.05
N PRO A 139 9.20 4.20 -4.18
CA PRO A 139 9.59 5.18 -3.19
C PRO A 139 10.44 6.30 -3.79
N HIS A 140 10.23 7.54 -3.34
CA HIS A 140 11.20 8.61 -3.58
C HIS A 140 12.57 8.24 -2.96
N PRO A 141 13.70 8.42 -3.67
CA PRO A 141 15.03 7.97 -3.21
C PRO A 141 15.43 8.48 -1.83
N SER A 142 15.05 9.72 -1.49
CA SER A 142 15.37 10.34 -0.19
C SER A 142 14.51 9.86 0.98
N ALA A 143 13.56 8.95 0.76
CA ALA A 143 12.68 8.41 1.80
C ALA A 143 12.49 6.89 1.68
N SER A 144 13.39 6.20 0.97
CA SER A 144 13.20 4.81 0.56
C SER A 144 13.07 3.85 1.74
N ARG A 145 13.84 4.04 2.82
CA ARG A 145 13.80 3.11 3.96
C ARG A 145 12.52 3.27 4.76
N SER A 146 12.07 4.49 5.03
CA SER A 146 10.83 4.74 5.78
C SER A 146 9.58 4.26 5.02
N ILE A 147 9.59 4.37 3.69
CA ILE A 147 8.52 3.83 2.82
C ILE A 147 8.55 2.30 2.83
N ALA A 148 9.73 1.70 2.60
CA ALA A 148 9.89 0.25 2.59
C ALA A 148 9.49 -0.37 3.94
N GLU A 149 9.83 0.27 5.05
CA GLU A 149 9.48 -0.18 6.39
C GLU A 149 7.97 -0.09 6.65
N SER A 150 7.31 0.98 6.20
CA SER A 150 5.85 1.10 6.27
C SER A 150 5.16 -0.05 5.51
N ALA A 151 5.63 -0.33 4.29
CA ALA A 151 5.11 -1.43 3.48
C ALA A 151 5.37 -2.80 4.14
N ARG A 152 6.54 -3.01 4.74
CA ARG A 152 6.90 -4.26 5.42
C ARG A 152 5.96 -4.54 6.60
N VAL A 153 5.80 -3.57 7.50
CA VAL A 153 4.94 -3.68 8.69
C VAL A 153 3.49 -4.01 8.30
N MET A 154 2.94 -3.30 7.32
CA MET A 154 1.57 -3.55 6.87
C MET A 154 1.43 -4.91 6.19
N ARG A 155 2.40 -5.28 5.35
CA ARG A 155 2.41 -6.59 4.69
C ARG A 155 2.43 -7.74 5.69
N GLU A 156 3.26 -7.66 6.72
CA GLU A 156 3.35 -8.72 7.74
C GLU A 156 2.03 -8.91 8.50
N ALA A 157 1.38 -7.82 8.92
CA ALA A 157 0.07 -7.90 9.54
C ALA A 157 -0.99 -8.46 8.59
N ALA A 158 -0.95 -8.07 7.31
CA ALA A 158 -1.90 -8.58 6.32
C ALA A 158 -1.69 -10.07 6.01
N ILE A 159 -0.44 -10.54 5.94
CA ILE A 159 -0.11 -11.96 5.74
C ILE A 159 -0.65 -12.81 6.89
N ALA A 160 -0.53 -12.32 8.14
CA ALA A 160 -1.09 -13.01 9.30
C ALA A 160 -2.61 -13.22 9.20
N GLU A 161 -3.31 -12.36 8.47
CA GLU A 161 -4.75 -12.45 8.19
C GLU A 161 -5.11 -13.25 6.92
N GLY A 162 -4.09 -13.77 6.22
CA GLY A 162 -4.23 -14.60 5.02
C GLY A 162 -4.18 -13.85 3.69
N LEU A 163 -3.52 -12.68 3.65
CA LEU A 163 -3.15 -12.02 2.40
C LEU A 163 -1.93 -12.70 1.76
N PRO A 164 -1.91 -12.95 0.44
CA PRO A 164 -0.72 -13.47 -0.24
C PRO A 164 0.46 -12.50 -0.12
N ALA A 165 1.66 -13.02 0.11
CA ALA A 165 2.82 -12.21 0.46
C ALA A 165 3.19 -11.14 -0.58
N ASP A 166 3.06 -11.46 -1.87
CA ASP A 166 3.42 -10.55 -2.96
C ASP A 166 2.33 -9.52 -3.30
N THR A 167 1.25 -9.44 -2.50
CA THR A 167 0.20 -8.44 -2.75
C THR A 167 0.68 -7.00 -2.48
N ILE A 168 1.64 -6.81 -1.57
CA ILE A 168 2.20 -5.49 -1.22
C ILE A 168 3.72 -5.52 -1.45
N LYS A 169 4.15 -4.89 -2.54
CA LYS A 169 5.57 -4.77 -2.91
C LYS A 169 6.04 -3.33 -2.77
N CYS A 170 7.31 -3.15 -2.48
CA CYS A 170 7.99 -1.86 -2.52
C CYS A 170 9.32 -2.06 -3.22
N LEU A 171 9.59 -1.26 -4.26
CA LEU A 171 10.87 -1.30 -4.95
C LEU A 171 11.98 -0.86 -3.99
N SER A 172 13.12 -1.54 -4.06
CA SER A 172 14.32 -1.24 -3.27
C SER A 172 15.26 -0.29 -4.02
N ASN A 173 15.26 -0.33 -5.36
CA ASN A 173 16.01 0.59 -6.20
C ASN A 173 15.13 1.72 -6.73
N SER A 174 15.15 2.88 -6.06
CA SER A 174 14.49 4.08 -6.54
C SER A 174 15.25 4.75 -7.69
N THR A 175 14.91 4.41 -8.93
CA THR A 175 15.37 5.14 -10.15
C THR A 175 14.19 5.61 -10.99
N ILE A 176 14.43 6.53 -11.93
CA ILE A 176 13.39 7.01 -12.86
C ILE A 176 12.95 5.86 -13.76
N GLU A 177 13.92 5.11 -14.29
CA GLU A 177 13.74 4.01 -15.22
C GLU A 177 12.92 2.86 -14.61
N GLY A 178 13.16 2.54 -13.33
CA GLY A 178 12.35 1.57 -12.60
C GLY A 178 10.91 2.05 -12.38
N THR A 179 10.73 3.34 -12.12
CA THR A 179 9.40 3.93 -11.96
C THR A 179 8.61 3.94 -13.27
N GLU A 180 9.27 4.24 -14.39
CA GLU A 180 8.67 4.21 -15.73
C GLU A 180 8.33 2.79 -16.23
N THR A 181 8.93 1.76 -15.61
CA THR A 181 8.70 0.36 -15.96
C THR A 181 7.48 -0.26 -15.27
N LEU A 182 6.95 0.37 -14.21
CA LEU A 182 5.73 -0.06 -13.50
C LEU A 182 4.48 0.10 -14.35
#